data_AF-A0A2C5YR26-F1
#
_entry.id   AF-A0A2C5YR26-F1
#
_cell.length_a   1.000
_cell.length_b   1.000
_cell.length_c   1.000
_cell.angle_alpha   90.00
_cell.angle_beta   90.00
_cell.angle_gamma   90.00
#
_symmetry.space_group_name_H-M   'P 1'
#
loop_
_entity.id
_entity.type
_entity.pdbx_description
1 polymer ?
#
loop_
_entity_poly.entity_id
_entity_poly.type
_entity_poly.pdbx_seq_one_letter_code
_entity_poly.pdbx_strand_id
1 'polypeptide(L)'
;MLIPPYTYAIRYHVRNHNVLKSDEVVDMIAGLIDEKHRVNLGKPDKVILVEVFQLYCGISVVDGDEWEALKRYNINALYGMTQVRHAVQEGKQFDNILQ
;
A
#
# COMPACT_ATOMS: atom_id res chain seq x y z
N MET A 1 -13.07 3.90 -25.12
CA MET A 1 -13.33 3.28 -23.79
C MET A 1 -12.83 4.26 -22.75
N LEU A 2 -13.73 4.96 -22.05
CA LEU A 2 -13.32 5.94 -21.04
C LEU A 2 -12.90 5.19 -19.77
N ILE A 3 -11.66 5.40 -19.32
CA ILE A 3 -11.19 4.87 -18.04
C ILE A 3 -11.97 5.62 -16.94
N PRO A 4 -12.70 4.90 -16.06
CA PRO A 4 -13.50 5.52 -15.01
C PRO A 4 -12.62 6.30 -14.03
N PRO A 5 -13.18 7.30 -13.33
CA PRO A 5 -12.48 7.97 -12.25
C PRO A 5 -12.22 6.98 -11.10
N TYR A 6 -11.07 7.14 -10.45
CA TYR A 6 -10.63 6.35 -9.30
C TYR A 6 -10.17 7.30 -8.21
N THR A 7 -10.32 6.87 -6.96
CA THR A 7 -9.63 7.47 -5.83
C THR A 7 -8.24 6.86 -5.66
N TYR A 8 -7.26 7.65 -5.22
CA TYR A 8 -5.90 7.17 -5.05
C TYR A 8 -5.21 7.72 -3.80
N ALA A 9 -4.18 7.01 -3.35
CA ALA A 9 -3.22 7.52 -2.37
C ALA A 9 -1.79 7.24 -2.85
N ILE A 10 -0.90 8.22 -2.68
CA ILE A 10 0.53 8.04 -2.92
C ILE A 10 1.18 7.66 -1.60
N ARG A 11 1.97 6.59 -1.60
CA ARG A 11 2.72 6.10 -0.44
C ARG A 11 4.20 6.11 -0.78
N TYR A 12 4.89 7.11 -0.25
CA TYR A 12 6.33 7.27 -0.39
C TYR A 12 7.06 6.49 0.71
N HIS A 13 8.03 5.66 0.31
CA HIS A 13 8.87 4.90 1.23
C HIS A 13 10.35 5.03 0.83
N VAL A 14 11.15 5.60 1.72
CA VAL A 14 12.59 5.79 1.55
C VAL A 14 13.36 4.92 2.52
N ARG A 15 14.45 4.32 2.03
CA ARG A 15 15.45 3.66 2.88
C ARG A 15 16.80 4.32 2.69
N ASN A 16 17.31 4.95 3.75
CA ASN A 16 18.65 5.53 3.84
C ASN A 16 18.98 6.48 2.66
N HIS A 17 18.07 7.40 2.35
CA HIS A 17 18.21 8.37 1.27
C HIS A 17 17.59 9.71 1.72
N ASN A 18 18.24 10.84 1.45
CA ASN A 18 17.82 12.17 1.93
C ASN A 18 17.77 13.24 0.82
N VAL A 19 18.04 12.87 -0.43
CA VAL A 19 18.07 13.83 -1.55
C VAL A 19 16.67 14.09 -2.08
N LEU A 20 15.87 13.05 -2.29
CA LEU A 20 14.47 13.18 -2.69
C LEU A 20 13.58 13.35 -1.46
N LYS A 21 12.90 14.50 -1.35
CA LYS A 21 11.94 14.73 -0.27
C LYS A 21 10.57 14.16 -0.62
N SER A 22 9.84 13.68 0.38
CA SER A 22 8.51 13.10 0.20
C SER A 22 7.57 14.03 -0.54
N ASP A 23 7.53 15.30 -0.13
CA ASP A 23 6.53 16.25 -0.59
C ASP A 23 6.78 16.61 -2.06
N GLU A 24 8.04 16.83 -2.44
CA GLU A 24 8.43 17.11 -3.82
C GLU A 24 8.07 15.94 -4.77
N VAL A 25 8.27 14.70 -4.31
CA VAL A 25 7.92 13.50 -5.09
C VAL A 25 6.40 13.32 -5.18
N VAL A 26 5.69 13.50 -4.07
CA VAL A 26 4.23 13.38 -4.01
C VAL A 26 3.57 14.43 -4.90
N ASP A 27 4.00 15.69 -4.82
CA ASP A 27 3.46 16.79 -5.62
C ASP A 27 3.73 16.60 -7.11
N MET A 28 4.93 16.15 -7.46
CA MET A 28 5.29 15.83 -8.85
C MET A 28 4.39 14.73 -9.42
N ILE A 29 4.18 13.64 -8.67
CA ILE A 29 3.33 12.53 -9.13
C ILE A 29 1.87 12.97 -9.19
N ALA A 30 1.37 13.69 -8.17
CA ALA A 30 0.00 14.18 -8.14
C ALA A 30 -0.30 15.12 -9.32
N GLY A 31 0.66 15.97 -9.70
CA GLY A 31 0.54 16.87 -10.85
C GLY A 31 0.50 16.16 -12.22
N LEU A 32 0.92 14.89 -12.30
CA LEU A 32 0.86 14.09 -13.53
C LEU A 32 -0.45 13.30 -13.65
N ILE A 33 -1.25 13.22 -12.59
CA ILE A 33 -2.49 12.45 -12.56
C ILE A 33 -3.63 13.31 -13.11
N ASP A 34 -4.42 12.74 -14.03
CA ASP A 34 -5.60 13.39 -14.59
C ASP A 34 -6.56 13.85 -13.47
N GLU A 35 -7.03 15.10 -13.59
CA GLU A 35 -7.89 15.75 -12.62
C GLU A 35 -9.18 15.00 -12.32
N LYS A 36 -9.61 14.01 -13.11
CA LYS A 36 -10.77 13.17 -12.81
C LYS A 36 -10.54 12.22 -11.63
N HIS A 37 -9.29 11.87 -11.32
CA HIS A 37 -8.95 11.03 -10.17
C HIS A 37 -8.88 11.89 -8.90
N ARG A 38 -9.25 11.35 -7.74
CA ARG A 38 -9.30 12.11 -6.47
C ARG A 38 -8.43 11.48 -5.40
N VAL A 39 -7.80 12.31 -4.58
CA VAL A 39 -7.03 11.82 -3.43
C VAL A 39 -7.97 11.29 -2.35
N ASN A 40 -7.69 10.08 -1.85
CA ASN A 40 -8.32 9.50 -0.68
C ASN A 40 -7.27 8.75 0.16
N LEU A 41 -6.84 9.36 1.26
CA LEU A 41 -5.77 8.80 2.10
C LEU A 41 -6.23 7.67 3.04
N GLY A 42 -7.54 7.46 3.16
CA GLY A 42 -8.14 6.47 4.06
C GLY A 42 -8.41 5.14 3.38
N LYS A 43 -9.25 5.14 2.34
CA LYS A 43 -9.62 3.94 1.58
C LYS A 43 -9.63 4.23 0.07
N PRO A 44 -8.45 4.31 -0.57
CA PRO A 44 -8.35 4.57 -1.99
C PRO A 44 -8.68 3.32 -2.83
N ASP A 45 -9.14 3.52 -4.07
CA ASP A 45 -9.29 2.44 -5.05
C ASP A 45 -7.92 1.96 -5.55
N LYS A 46 -6.96 2.88 -5.69
CA LYS A 46 -5.59 2.60 -6.14
C LYS A 46 -4.55 3.13 -5.17
N VAL A 47 -3.47 2.39 -4.95
CA VAL A 47 -2.32 2.88 -4.19
C VAL A 47 -1.13 2.98 -5.12
N ILE A 48 -0.50 4.16 -5.14
CA ILE A 48 0.74 4.41 -5.88
C ILE A 48 1.88 4.25 -4.88
N LEU A 49 2.62 3.16 -4.97
CA LEU A 49 3.78 2.90 -4.14
C LEU A 49 5.01 3.51 -4.81
N VAL A 50 5.76 4.30 -4.04
CA VAL A 50 7.01 4.91 -4.49
C VAL A 50 8.10 4.46 -3.54
N GLU A 51 8.99 3.62 -4.04
CA GLU A 51 10.11 3.08 -3.26
C GLU A 51 11.43 3.67 -3.74
N VAL A 52 12.16 4.30 -2.84
CA VAL A 52 13.50 4.82 -3.13
C VAL A 52 14.52 4.12 -2.25
N PHE A 53 15.49 3.49 -2.90
CA PHE A 53 16.61 2.81 -2.26
C PHE A 53 17.90 3.04 -3.04
N GLN A 54 18.87 3.69 -2.39
CA GLN A 54 20.15 4.09 -2.99
C GLN A 54 19.95 4.92 -4.28
N LEU A 55 20.29 4.36 -5.45
CA LEU A 55 20.15 4.99 -6.76
C LEU A 55 18.90 4.52 -7.52
N TYR A 56 18.07 3.68 -6.90
CA TYR A 56 16.88 3.11 -7.52
C TYR A 56 15.63 3.82 -7.01
N CYS A 57 14.74 4.15 -7.95
CA CYS A 57 13.37 4.60 -7.69
C CYS A 57 12.41 3.65 -8.41
N GLY A 58 11.61 2.93 -7.65
CA GLY A 58 10.57 2.03 -8.13
C GLY A 58 9.19 2.64 -7.92
N ILE A 59 8.33 2.56 -8.92
CA ILE A 59 6.93 3.00 -8.84
C ILE A 59 6.02 1.85 -9.25
N SER A 60 4.99 1.59 -8.47
CA SER A 60 3.94 0.64 -8.81
C SER A 60 2.55 1.19 -8.48
N VAL A 61 1.55 0.74 -9.24
CA VAL A 61 0.14 1.07 -9.02
C VAL A 61 -0.59 -0.22 -8.71
N VAL A 62 -1.16 -0.33 -7.51
CA VAL A 62 -1.82 -1.53 -7.02
C VAL A 62 -3.27 -1.25 -6.64
N ASP A 63 -4.08 -2.31 -6.56
CA ASP A 63 -5.45 -2.23 -6.05
C ASP A 63 -5.47 -1.99 -4.54
N GLY A 64 -6.25 -1.00 -4.08
CA GLY A 64 -6.29 -0.59 -2.68
C GLY A 64 -6.86 -1.67 -1.75
N ASP A 65 -7.90 -2.38 -2.20
CA ASP A 65 -8.49 -3.47 -1.43
C ASP A 65 -7.52 -4.66 -1.26
N GLU A 66 -6.79 -5.03 -2.31
CA GLU A 66 -5.79 -6.09 -2.25
C GLU A 66 -4.60 -5.67 -1.36
N TRP A 67 -4.13 -4.43 -1.52
CA TRP A 67 -3.07 -3.85 -0.70
C TRP A 67 -3.40 -3.91 0.80
N GLU A 68 -4.61 -3.53 1.20
CA GLU A 68 -5.05 -3.62 2.60
C GLU A 68 -5.28 -5.07 3.05
N ALA A 69 -5.87 -5.92 2.19
CA ALA A 69 -6.08 -7.34 2.48
C ALA A 69 -4.77 -8.09 2.72
N LEU A 70 -3.70 -7.72 1.99
CA LEU A 70 -2.35 -8.26 2.14
C LEU A 70 -1.49 -7.48 3.14
N LYS A 71 -2.13 -6.75 4.07
CA LYS A 71 -1.47 -6.03 5.17
C LYS A 71 -0.32 -5.16 4.70
N ARG A 72 -0.54 -4.43 3.59
CA ARG A 72 0.43 -3.49 3.02
C ARG A 72 1.75 -4.17 2.66
N TYR A 73 1.64 -5.43 2.23
CA TYR A 73 2.75 -6.35 1.95
C TYR A 73 3.74 -6.52 3.10
N ASN A 74 3.30 -6.29 4.35
CA ASN A 74 4.11 -6.59 5.51
C ASN A 74 4.17 -8.11 5.72
N ILE A 75 5.32 -8.69 5.37
CA ILE A 75 5.58 -10.12 5.45
C ILE A 75 5.34 -10.69 6.86
N ASN A 76 5.73 -9.98 7.93
CA ASN A 76 5.52 -10.43 9.30
C ASN A 76 4.03 -10.52 9.65
N ALA A 77 3.24 -9.55 9.20
CA ALA A 77 1.79 -9.55 9.39
C ALA A 77 1.12 -10.67 8.57
N LEU A 78 1.61 -10.94 7.37
CA LEU A 78 1.11 -12.01 6.50
C LEU A 78 1.36 -13.41 7.09
N TYR A 79 2.51 -13.66 7.72
CA TYR A 79 2.77 -14.92 8.41
C TYR A 79 1.72 -15.23 9.48
N GLY A 80 1.32 -14.22 10.27
CA GLY A 80 0.26 -14.36 11.27
C GLY A 80 -1.09 -14.73 10.66
N MET A 81 -1.42 -14.22 9.46
CA MET A 81 -2.67 -14.55 8.78
C MET A 81 -2.76 -16.01 8.35
N THR A 82 -1.66 -16.56 7.85
CA THR A 82 -1.60 -17.98 7.45
C THR A 82 -1.91 -18.87 8.64
N GLN A 83 -1.33 -18.58 9.82
CA GLN A 83 -1.58 -19.34 11.04
C GLN A 83 -3.05 -19.26 11.49
N VAL A 84 -3.66 -18.08 11.43
CA VAL A 84 -5.09 -17.90 11.76
C VAL A 84 -5.99 -18.67 10.79
N ARG A 85 -5.74 -18.59 9.48
CA ARG A 85 -6.55 -19.31 8.49
C ARG A 85 -6.52 -20.83 8.70
N HIS A 86 -5.35 -21.39 9.02
CA HIS A 86 -5.24 -22.81 9.34
C HIS A 86 -5.99 -23.18 10.63
N ALA A 87 -5.86 -22.38 11.70
CA ALA A 87 -6.55 -22.65 12.95
C ALA A 87 -8.09 -22.48 12.85
N VAL A 88 -8.60 -21.57 12.00
CA VAL A 88 -10.04 -21.40 11.74
C VAL A 88 -10.58 -22.62 10.98
N GLN A 89 -9.82 -23.15 10.01
CA GLN A 89 -10.19 -24.37 9.29
C GLN A 89 -10.17 -25.62 10.17
N GLU A 90 -9.33 -25.65 11.22
CA GLU A 90 -9.28 -26.73 12.19
C GLU A 90 -10.29 -26.59 13.35
N GLY A 91 -11.12 -25.53 13.37
CA GLY A 91 -12.16 -25.34 14.38
C GLY A 91 -11.65 -25.11 15.81
N LYS A 92 -10.41 -24.61 15.99
CA LYS A 92 -9.84 -24.38 17.33
C LYS A 92 -10.15 -22.96 17.84
N GLN A 93 -10.61 -22.86 19.08
CA GLN A 93 -10.94 -21.61 19.78
C GLN A 93 -9.68 -20.74 20.01
N PHE A 94 -9.76 -19.48 19.61
CA PHE A 94 -8.66 -18.50 19.60
C PHE A 94 -8.57 -17.66 20.88
N ASP A 95 -8.29 -18.29 22.01
CA ASP A 95 -7.96 -17.56 23.24
C ASP A 95 -6.50 -17.87 23.62
N ASN A 96 -5.62 -16.85 23.55
CA ASN A 96 -4.22 -16.78 24.02
C ASN A 96 -3.10 -16.66 22.99
N ILE A 97 -3.15 -15.70 22.05
CA ILE A 97 -1.91 -15.25 21.38
C ILE A 97 -1.87 -13.72 21.25
N LEU A 98 -1.89 -13.03 22.38
CA LEU A 98 -1.33 -11.68 22.56
C LEU A 98 -0.78 -11.58 23.98
N GLN A 99 0.42 -12.13 24.19
CA GLN A 99 1.40 -11.65 25.16
C GLN A 99 2.65 -11.23 24.40
#